data_AF-A0A6A1WXD7-F1
#
_entry.id   AF-A0A6A1WXD7-F1
#
_cell.length_a   1.000
_cell.length_b   1.000
_cell.length_c   1.000
_cell.angle_alpha   90.00
_cell.angle_beta   90.00
_cell.angle_gamma   90.00
#
_symmetry.space_group_name_H-M   'P 1'
#
loop_
_entity.id
_entity.type
_entity.pdbx_description
1 polymer ?
#
loop_
_entity_poly.entity_id
_entity_poly.type
_entity_poly.pdbx_seq_one_letter_code
_entity_poly.pdbx_strand_id
1 'polypeptide(L)'
;MDQREGRTTAARLSLKRKLEAADFEDQNQGGRKLLVIEDGNKDVQLNSAPRSASSTSAQTLPSSSKPRSNCWNYDVFLSFRGEDTRKNFTDHLYSALVQAGIHTFRDDDELRRGENISTELLNAIRGSRISIAVFSKGYASSSWCLDELAEILRSTKTKGQTLLPVFYDVNPSDVRKQTGTFAQAFARHEERFRADMERVQRWRAALTEAADLSGWDLESVANGYESRFIEEIVEEVLLKVNRVRLQVAMHPIGIDSRVEEMKALFNLKTSDVCILGIYGMGGSGKTTLAKALYNQICDEFEGSSCLLNIKEVSGQLNGLVHLQEQLLYDILKIKNVKIHNVEEGIKLIEKRIQSKRVLVILDDVDHLKQLQALVGNCKWFRPGSKVIATTRDEQLLTQLGVHGKYKVTELNHFGVSSTFLLACLQDGPSKRRLSRAFNSCSGVHWRTSFSS
;
A
#
# COMPACT_ATOMS: atom_id res chain seq x y z
N MET A 1 -15.24 -58.03 31.68
CA MET A 1 -15.02 -57.17 30.50
C MET A 1 -15.45 -55.77 30.91
N ASP A 2 -14.72 -55.00 31.70
CA ASP A 2 -13.27 -54.81 31.83
C ASP A 2 -12.59 -54.32 30.54
N GLN A 3 -11.84 -53.23 30.69
CA GLN A 3 -11.19 -52.36 29.70
C GLN A 3 -12.05 -51.28 29.00
N ARG A 4 -12.29 -50.14 29.66
CA ARG A 4 -12.31 -48.79 29.01
C ARG A 4 -12.33 -47.56 29.94
N GLU A 5 -11.80 -47.63 31.16
CA GLU A 5 -11.66 -46.46 32.04
C GLU A 5 -10.21 -46.06 32.39
N GLY A 6 -9.21 -46.56 31.64
CA GLY A 6 -7.79 -46.39 31.97
C GLY A 6 -6.98 -45.41 31.11
N ARG A 7 -7.57 -44.51 30.30
CA ARG A 7 -6.79 -43.64 29.38
C ARG A 7 -7.07 -42.13 29.42
N THR A 8 -8.01 -41.67 30.24
CA THR A 8 -8.38 -40.24 30.30
C THR A 8 -7.78 -39.47 31.49
N THR A 9 -6.95 -40.13 32.31
CA THR A 9 -6.36 -39.52 33.53
C THR A 9 -4.87 -39.17 33.35
N ALA A 10 -4.18 -39.73 32.34
CA ALA A 10 -2.76 -39.44 32.08
C ALA A 10 -2.52 -38.18 31.22
N ALA A 11 -3.48 -37.77 30.37
CA ALA A 11 -3.34 -36.57 29.54
C ALA A 11 -3.61 -35.26 30.31
N ARG A 12 -4.33 -35.33 31.45
CA ARG A 12 -4.67 -34.15 32.27
C ARG A 12 -3.58 -33.77 33.29
N LEU A 13 -2.59 -34.63 33.50
CA LEU A 13 -1.46 -34.40 34.41
C LEU A 13 -0.20 -33.86 33.72
N SER A 14 -0.16 -33.85 32.38
CA SER A 14 0.99 -33.32 31.60
C SER A 14 0.84 -31.84 31.24
N LEU A 15 -0.39 -31.32 31.13
CA LEU A 15 -0.63 -29.89 30.88
C LEU A 15 -0.53 -29.01 32.14
N LYS A 16 -0.62 -29.58 33.35
CA LYS A 16 -0.55 -28.84 34.61
C LYS A 16 0.90 -28.63 35.12
N ARG A 17 1.92 -29.09 34.38
CA ARG A 17 3.35 -28.93 34.72
C ARG A 17 4.14 -28.01 33.77
N LYS A 18 3.48 -27.32 32.83
CA LYS A 18 4.14 -26.37 31.91
C LYS A 18 3.65 -24.93 32.01
N LEU A 19 2.82 -24.61 33.01
CA LEU A 19 2.26 -23.26 33.23
C LEU A 19 2.63 -22.64 34.59
N GLU A 20 3.56 -23.23 35.35
CA GLU A 20 4.01 -22.71 36.67
C GLU A 20 5.54 -22.58 36.76
N ALA A 21 6.21 -22.21 35.67
CA ALA A 21 7.65 -21.93 35.71
C ALA A 21 8.03 -20.78 34.77
N ALA A 22 7.75 -19.55 35.21
CA ALA A 22 8.54 -18.34 34.87
C ALA A 22 7.97 -17.13 35.61
N ASP A 23 8.42 -16.90 36.84
CA ASP A 23 8.39 -15.59 37.52
C ASP A 23 9.62 -15.51 38.46
N PHE A 24 10.16 -14.28 38.63
CA PHE A 24 11.31 -13.79 39.45
C PHE A 24 12.73 -13.95 38.84
N GLU A 25 13.66 -12.96 38.73
CA GLU A 25 13.97 -11.60 39.28
C GLU A 25 14.79 -10.81 38.20
N ASP A 26 14.71 -9.49 37.94
CA ASP A 26 14.98 -8.20 38.65
C ASP A 26 16.24 -7.46 38.08
N GLN A 27 16.14 -6.12 38.07
CA GLN A 27 17.15 -5.04 37.93
C GLN A 27 17.69 -4.62 36.54
N ASN A 28 17.27 -3.43 36.08
CA ASN A 28 18.16 -2.25 36.15
C ASN A 28 17.41 -0.91 35.96
N GLN A 29 17.84 0.08 36.75
CA GLN A 29 17.27 1.42 36.94
C GLN A 29 17.61 2.40 35.80
N GLY A 30 16.77 3.43 35.63
CA GLY A 30 17.07 4.59 34.78
C GLY A 30 15.98 5.66 34.85
N GLY A 31 15.93 6.41 35.95
CA GLY A 31 14.92 7.43 36.23
C GLY A 31 14.94 8.64 35.28
N ARG A 32 13.75 9.21 35.04
CA ARG A 32 13.60 10.61 34.61
C ARG A 32 12.59 11.33 35.48
N LYS A 33 13.08 12.45 36.01
CA LYS A 33 12.55 13.36 37.02
C LYS A 33 11.41 14.19 36.40
N LEU A 34 10.26 14.20 37.06
CA LEU A 34 9.16 15.13 36.81
C LEU A 34 9.56 16.51 37.35
N LEU A 35 9.45 17.57 36.55
CA LEU A 35 9.54 18.96 37.02
C LEU A 35 8.17 19.62 36.78
N VAL A 36 7.48 19.84 37.89
CA VAL A 36 6.32 20.72 38.03
C VAL A 36 6.84 22.14 38.21
N ILE A 37 6.26 23.11 37.50
CA ILE A 37 6.30 24.53 37.87
C ILE A 37 4.88 25.08 37.68
N GLU A 38 4.26 25.45 38.81
CA GLU A 38 3.10 26.33 38.92
C GLU A 38 3.55 27.75 39.31
N ASP A 39 2.56 28.66 39.35
CA ASP A 39 2.54 30.09 39.72
C ASP A 39 2.82 31.07 38.56
N GLY A 40 2.07 32.16 38.38
CA GLY A 40 1.05 32.78 39.23
C GLY A 40 0.79 34.21 38.71
N ASN A 41 -0.44 34.66 38.91
CA ASN A 41 -1.12 35.83 38.33
C ASN A 41 -0.56 37.23 38.74
N LYS A 42 -0.79 38.29 37.92
CA LYS A 42 -1.26 39.65 38.34
C LYS A 42 -1.35 40.68 37.19
N ASP A 43 -2.54 41.30 37.09
CA ASP A 43 -2.91 42.48 36.29
C ASP A 43 -2.36 43.81 36.83
N VAL A 44 -2.05 44.78 35.94
CA VAL A 44 -2.35 46.23 36.11
C VAL A 44 -2.51 46.90 34.72
N GLN A 45 -3.58 47.67 34.57
CA GLN A 45 -3.99 48.53 33.44
C GLN A 45 -3.46 49.97 33.60
N LEU A 46 -3.10 50.68 32.51
CA LEU A 46 -3.47 52.09 32.24
C LEU A 46 -2.94 52.61 30.88
N ASN A 47 -3.71 53.56 30.33
CA ASN A 47 -3.81 54.03 28.93
C ASN A 47 -2.63 54.85 28.38
N SER A 48 -2.42 54.81 27.05
CA SER A 48 -2.50 55.96 26.12
C SER A 48 -1.93 55.62 24.73
N ALA A 49 -2.56 56.17 23.68
CA ALA A 49 -2.07 56.21 22.30
C ALA A 49 -1.88 57.69 21.89
N PRO A 50 -1.36 58.05 20.68
CA PRO A 50 -0.60 57.28 19.70
C PRO A 50 0.70 58.01 19.26
N ARG A 51 1.63 57.32 18.57
CA ARG A 51 2.30 57.81 17.35
C ARG A 51 3.29 56.78 16.78
N SER A 52 3.30 56.76 15.46
CA SER A 52 3.96 55.86 14.51
C SER A 52 5.48 55.83 14.57
N ALA A 53 6.07 54.62 14.58
CA ALA A 53 7.35 54.34 13.95
C ALA A 53 7.45 52.83 13.62
N SER A 54 7.93 52.57 12.41
CA SER A 54 8.09 51.28 11.71
C SER A 54 8.72 50.14 12.52
N SER A 55 8.05 48.99 12.62
CA SER A 55 8.61 47.74 13.13
C SER A 55 8.88 46.74 12.00
N THR A 56 10.16 46.43 11.81
CA THR A 56 10.68 45.36 10.95
C THR A 56 10.19 44.00 11.45
N SER A 57 9.41 43.30 10.63
CA SER A 57 8.86 41.98 10.94
C SER A 57 9.95 40.92 10.94
N ALA A 58 10.30 40.39 12.12
CA ALA A 58 11.03 39.13 12.23
C ALA A 58 10.10 38.00 11.76
N GLN A 59 10.32 37.47 10.57
CA GLN A 59 9.58 36.32 10.05
C GLN A 59 10.06 35.06 10.77
N THR A 60 9.16 34.50 11.58
CA THR A 60 9.28 33.16 12.15
C THR A 60 9.35 32.16 11.00
N LEU A 61 10.47 31.43 10.90
CA LEU A 61 10.67 30.37 9.91
C LEU A 61 9.56 29.32 10.06
N PRO A 62 8.84 28.95 8.98
CA PRO A 62 7.90 27.85 9.04
C PRO A 62 8.67 26.55 9.28
N SER A 63 8.32 25.87 10.36
CA SER A 63 8.79 24.51 10.66
C SER A 63 8.57 23.62 9.43
N SER A 64 9.66 23.03 8.93
CA SER A 64 9.66 22.15 7.77
C SER A 64 8.60 21.05 7.95
N SER A 65 7.55 21.09 7.13
CA SER A 65 6.63 19.97 7.00
C SER A 65 7.41 18.78 6.47
N LYS A 66 7.48 17.71 7.28
CA LYS A 66 7.95 16.41 6.81
C LYS A 66 7.21 16.08 5.51
N PRO A 67 7.85 15.47 4.50
CA PRO A 67 7.13 15.02 3.31
C PRO A 67 6.04 14.07 3.78
N ARG A 68 4.79 14.44 3.55
CA ARG A 68 3.63 13.63 3.91
C ARG A 68 3.73 12.32 3.14
N SER A 69 4.22 11.27 3.79
CA SER A 69 3.79 9.93 3.45
C SER A 69 2.25 9.96 3.45
N ASN A 70 1.60 9.37 2.44
CA ASN A 70 0.16 9.15 2.47
C ASN A 70 -0.15 8.25 3.67
N CYS A 71 -0.34 8.86 4.84
CA CYS A 71 -0.60 8.20 6.09
C CYS A 71 -2.11 8.04 6.15
N TRP A 72 -2.56 6.84 5.77
CA TRP A 72 -3.94 6.44 6.00
C TRP A 72 -4.14 6.35 7.53
N ASN A 73 -5.24 6.90 8.03
CA ASN A 73 -5.62 6.80 9.44
C ASN A 73 -6.19 5.41 9.76
N TYR A 74 -6.82 4.78 8.77
CA TYR A 74 -7.43 3.46 8.85
C TYR A 74 -7.01 2.60 7.66
N ASP A 75 -6.92 1.30 7.87
CA ASP A 75 -6.73 0.34 6.80
C ASP A 75 -8.02 0.16 6.01
N VAL A 76 -9.15 0.07 6.71
CA VAL A 76 -10.47 -0.21 6.13
C VAL A 76 -11.54 0.74 6.67
N PHE A 77 -12.42 1.21 5.79
CA PHE A 77 -13.70 1.84 6.11
C PHE A 77 -14.85 0.89 5.73
N LEU A 78 -15.79 0.63 6.63
CA LEU A 78 -17.00 -0.15 6.35
C LEU A 78 -18.20 0.79 6.14
N SER A 79 -18.76 0.78 4.93
CA SER A 79 -20.07 1.38 4.61
C SER A 79 -21.11 0.28 4.50
N PHE A 80 -22.21 0.42 5.24
CA PHE A 80 -23.26 -0.58 5.30
C PHE A 80 -24.56 0.06 5.79
N ARG A 81 -25.68 -0.65 5.61
CA ARG A 81 -26.94 -0.27 6.25
C ARG A 81 -27.02 -0.92 7.62
N GLY A 82 -27.09 -0.10 8.67
CA GLY A 82 -27.10 -0.58 10.04
C GLY A 82 -28.30 -1.46 10.36
N GLU A 83 -29.50 -0.98 9.98
CA GLU A 83 -30.74 -1.72 10.19
C GLU A 83 -30.73 -3.13 9.59
N ASP A 84 -29.99 -3.33 8.49
CA ASP A 84 -29.96 -4.62 7.79
C ASP A 84 -28.87 -5.54 8.35
N THR A 85 -27.66 -5.01 8.57
CA THR A 85 -26.46 -5.85 8.71
C THR A 85 -25.63 -5.64 9.98
N ARG A 86 -25.97 -4.62 10.80
CA ARG A 86 -25.11 -4.19 11.92
C ARG A 86 -24.82 -5.27 12.94
N LYS A 87 -25.84 -6.02 13.35
CA LYS A 87 -25.77 -7.02 14.44
C LYS A 87 -25.51 -8.44 13.95
N ASN A 88 -25.29 -8.62 12.66
CA ASN A 88 -25.09 -9.93 12.04
C ASN A 88 -23.77 -9.92 11.24
N PHE A 89 -23.84 -10.08 9.92
CA PHE A 89 -22.74 -10.07 8.98
C PHE A 89 -21.70 -8.97 9.23
N THR A 90 -22.12 -7.70 9.37
CA THR A 90 -21.15 -6.59 9.52
C THR A 90 -20.42 -6.62 10.87
N ASP A 91 -21.07 -7.09 11.94
CA ASP A 91 -20.40 -7.28 13.25
C ASP A 91 -19.34 -8.38 13.18
N HIS A 92 -19.68 -9.50 12.53
CA HIS A 92 -18.76 -10.61 12.32
C HIS A 92 -17.59 -10.22 11.42
N LEU A 93 -17.85 -9.52 10.32
CA LEU A 93 -16.82 -9.02 9.40
C LEU A 93 -15.87 -8.04 10.12
N TYR A 94 -16.42 -7.07 10.86
CA TYR A 94 -15.63 -6.13 11.65
C TYR A 94 -14.74 -6.85 12.67
N SER A 95 -15.31 -7.79 13.42
CA SER A 95 -14.59 -8.56 14.43
C SER A 95 -13.46 -9.38 13.80
N ALA A 96 -13.70 -10.03 12.66
CA ALA A 96 -12.69 -10.81 11.95
C ALA A 96 -11.55 -9.94 11.40
N LEU A 97 -11.86 -8.75 10.85
CA LEU A 97 -10.85 -7.79 10.41
C LEU A 97 -9.97 -7.31 11.58
N VAL A 98 -10.57 -6.96 12.72
CA VAL A 98 -9.84 -6.54 13.92
C VAL A 98 -8.98 -7.67 14.48
N GLN A 99 -9.50 -8.91 14.52
CA GLN A 99 -8.74 -10.10 14.95
C GLN A 99 -7.54 -10.38 14.05
N ALA A 100 -7.65 -10.08 12.74
CA ALA A 100 -6.55 -10.16 11.79
C ALA A 100 -5.54 -8.99 11.91
N GLY A 101 -5.75 -8.06 12.85
CA GLY A 101 -4.88 -6.91 13.09
C GLY A 101 -5.09 -5.73 12.12
N ILE A 102 -6.23 -5.69 11.41
CA ILE A 102 -6.54 -4.64 10.43
C ILE A 102 -7.26 -3.49 11.13
N HIS A 103 -6.69 -2.28 11.07
CA HIS A 103 -7.28 -1.10 11.71
C HIS A 103 -8.50 -0.60 10.94
N THR A 104 -9.70 -0.98 11.41
CA THR A 104 -10.96 -0.79 10.69
C THR A 104 -11.83 0.27 11.35
N PHE A 105 -12.32 1.22 10.57
CA PHE A 105 -13.40 2.12 10.94
C PHE A 105 -14.73 1.52 10.53
N ARG A 106 -15.64 1.33 11.50
CA ARG A 106 -17.00 0.85 11.26
C ARG A 106 -17.96 2.02 11.42
N ASP A 107 -18.67 2.36 10.35
CA ASP A 107 -19.67 3.42 10.44
C ASP A 107 -20.86 3.03 11.34
N ASP A 108 -21.58 4.03 11.82
CA ASP A 108 -22.77 3.88 12.65
C ASP A 108 -23.87 4.81 12.17
N ASP A 109 -24.61 4.36 11.16
CA ASP A 109 -25.74 5.07 10.59
C ASP A 109 -27.00 5.05 11.50
N GLU A 110 -27.08 4.15 12.49
CA GLU A 110 -28.21 4.06 13.44
C GLU A 110 -28.16 5.15 14.53
N LEU A 111 -26.98 5.57 14.97
CA LEU A 111 -26.84 6.49 16.10
C LEU A 111 -26.84 7.99 15.73
N ARG A 112 -26.80 8.33 14.44
CA ARG A 112 -26.61 9.71 14.02
C ARG A 112 -27.95 10.37 13.67
N ARG A 113 -28.26 11.49 14.34
CA ARG A 113 -29.42 12.35 14.05
C ARG A 113 -28.93 13.59 13.29
N GLY A 114 -29.17 13.65 11.98
CA GLY A 114 -28.83 14.81 11.14
C GLY A 114 -29.00 14.54 9.65
N GLU A 115 -28.91 15.58 8.80
CA GLU A 115 -29.09 15.45 7.33
C GLU A 115 -27.76 15.40 6.55
N ASN A 116 -26.62 15.70 7.20
CA ASN A 116 -25.30 15.77 6.58
C ASN A 116 -24.32 14.76 7.18
N ILE A 117 -23.44 14.22 6.33
CA ILE A 117 -22.28 13.44 6.78
C ILE A 117 -21.44 14.29 7.73
N SER A 118 -21.09 13.76 8.90
CA SER A 118 -20.19 14.47 9.82
C SER A 118 -18.82 14.68 9.18
N THR A 119 -18.17 15.80 9.48
CA THR A 119 -16.80 16.07 9.02
C THR A 119 -15.84 14.94 9.41
N GLU A 120 -16.07 14.32 10.56
CA GLU A 120 -15.34 13.15 11.04
C GLU A 120 -15.51 11.93 10.12
N LEU A 121 -16.73 11.64 9.66
CA LEU A 121 -16.99 10.53 8.75
C LEU A 121 -16.34 10.77 7.37
N LEU A 122 -16.43 11.97 6.83
CA LEU A 122 -15.72 12.32 5.59
C LEU A 122 -14.21 12.14 5.74
N ASN A 123 -13.65 12.51 6.90
CA ASN A 123 -12.24 12.33 7.20
C ASN A 123 -11.88 10.84 7.35
N ALA A 124 -12.76 10.02 7.91
CA ALA A 124 -12.57 8.58 8.00
C ALA A 124 -12.56 7.94 6.60
N ILE A 125 -13.55 8.25 5.74
CA ILE A 125 -13.61 7.77 4.35
C ILE A 125 -12.31 8.16 3.60
N ARG A 126 -12.00 9.45 3.62
CA ARG A 126 -10.83 10.03 2.91
C ARG A 126 -9.50 9.61 3.50
N GLY A 127 -9.49 9.14 4.75
CA GLY A 127 -8.34 8.69 5.50
C GLY A 127 -8.18 7.17 5.51
N SER A 128 -9.04 6.43 4.82
CA SER A 128 -8.99 4.97 4.77
C SER A 128 -8.35 4.47 3.48
N ARG A 129 -7.49 3.44 3.59
CA ARG A 129 -6.81 2.86 2.43
C ARG A 129 -7.76 2.03 1.54
N ILE A 130 -8.67 1.30 2.18
CA ILE A 130 -9.68 0.47 1.54
C ILE A 130 -11.05 0.90 2.07
N SER A 131 -12.06 0.90 1.21
CA SER A 131 -13.47 1.01 1.61
C SER A 131 -14.20 -0.26 1.20
N ILE A 132 -14.92 -0.89 2.11
CA ILE A 132 -15.81 -2.00 1.83
C ILE A 132 -17.24 -1.47 1.89
N ALA A 133 -17.98 -1.61 0.79
CA ALA A 133 -19.39 -1.26 0.72
C ALA A 133 -20.23 -2.54 0.75
N VAL A 134 -20.94 -2.77 1.85
CA VAL A 134 -21.81 -3.94 2.05
C VAL A 134 -23.21 -3.59 1.56
N PHE A 135 -23.52 -4.00 0.33
CA PHE A 135 -24.84 -3.81 -0.27
C PHE A 135 -25.81 -4.86 0.27
N SER A 136 -26.87 -4.37 0.93
CA SER A 136 -28.01 -5.13 1.44
C SER A 136 -29.31 -4.64 0.81
N LYS A 137 -30.42 -5.37 1.02
CA LYS A 137 -31.74 -5.05 0.44
C LYS A 137 -32.21 -3.62 0.72
N GLY A 138 -31.89 -3.09 1.90
CA GLY A 138 -32.25 -1.75 2.37
C GLY A 138 -31.15 -0.70 2.19
N TYR A 139 -29.99 -1.02 1.61
CA TYR A 139 -28.86 -0.09 1.50
C TYR A 139 -29.24 1.25 0.86
N ALA A 140 -29.91 1.21 -0.30
CA ALA A 140 -30.29 2.41 -1.03
C ALA A 140 -31.43 3.20 -0.37
N SER A 141 -32.08 2.68 0.67
CA SER A 141 -33.10 3.44 1.41
C SER A 141 -32.51 4.56 2.26
N SER A 142 -31.23 4.43 2.65
CA SER A 142 -30.51 5.43 3.43
C SER A 142 -29.80 6.42 2.52
N SER A 143 -30.19 7.70 2.58
CA SER A 143 -29.47 8.77 1.86
C SER A 143 -28.02 8.87 2.29
N TRP A 144 -27.71 8.53 3.54
CA TRP A 144 -26.34 8.54 4.05
C TRP A 144 -25.47 7.45 3.46
N CYS A 145 -25.95 6.20 3.41
CA CYS A 145 -25.19 5.12 2.76
C CYS A 145 -24.89 5.46 1.28
N LEU A 146 -25.80 6.21 0.62
CA LEU A 146 -25.61 6.69 -0.76
C LEU A 146 -24.62 7.85 -0.85
N ASP A 147 -24.65 8.81 0.07
CA ASP A 147 -23.67 9.90 0.12
C ASP A 147 -22.26 9.37 0.45
N GLU A 148 -22.14 8.42 1.38
CA GLU A 148 -20.90 7.74 1.70
C GLU A 148 -20.32 7.05 0.47
N LEU A 149 -21.13 6.29 -0.25
CA LEU A 149 -20.70 5.60 -1.48
C LEU A 149 -20.19 6.60 -2.53
N ALA A 150 -20.89 7.72 -2.72
CA ALA A 150 -20.46 8.76 -3.64
C ALA A 150 -19.09 9.37 -3.21
N GLU A 151 -18.89 9.58 -1.91
CA GLU A 151 -17.62 10.09 -1.37
C GLU A 151 -16.48 9.08 -1.41
N ILE A 152 -16.78 7.79 -1.24
CA ILE A 152 -15.84 6.69 -1.44
C ILE A 152 -15.36 6.69 -2.89
N LEU A 153 -16.27 6.69 -3.87
CA LEU A 153 -15.88 6.69 -5.30
C LEU A 153 -15.09 7.95 -5.69
N ARG A 154 -15.46 9.11 -5.13
CA ARG A 154 -14.66 10.33 -5.30
C ARG A 154 -13.25 10.16 -4.74
N SER A 155 -13.11 9.50 -3.60
CA SER A 155 -11.82 9.24 -2.94
C SER A 155 -10.99 8.18 -3.67
N THR A 156 -11.63 7.15 -4.26
CA THR A 156 -11.00 6.20 -5.19
C THR A 156 -10.33 6.91 -6.35
N LYS A 157 -11.05 7.83 -7.01
CA LYS A 157 -10.54 8.60 -8.17
C LYS A 157 -9.43 9.60 -7.81
N THR A 158 -9.52 10.23 -6.64
CA THR A 158 -8.63 11.35 -6.27
C THR A 158 -7.42 10.94 -5.44
N LYS A 159 -7.52 9.85 -4.67
CA LYS A 159 -6.47 9.40 -3.73
C LYS A 159 -5.98 7.97 -3.98
N GLY A 160 -6.55 7.26 -4.94
CA GLY A 160 -6.20 5.86 -5.20
C GLY A 160 -6.65 4.91 -4.08
N GLN A 161 -7.69 5.27 -3.33
CA GLN A 161 -8.34 4.36 -2.39
C GLN A 161 -8.92 3.15 -3.15
N THR A 162 -8.92 1.96 -2.56
CA THR A 162 -9.57 0.79 -3.17
C THR A 162 -11.01 0.64 -2.65
N LEU A 163 -11.99 0.50 -3.54
CA LEU A 163 -13.37 0.15 -3.18
C LEU A 163 -13.61 -1.36 -3.41
N LEU A 164 -14.18 -2.00 -2.41
CA LEU A 164 -14.48 -3.42 -2.33
C LEU A 164 -16.00 -3.63 -2.15
N PRO A 165 -16.75 -3.90 -3.22
CA PRO A 165 -18.18 -4.13 -3.12
C PRO A 165 -18.49 -5.56 -2.65
N VAL A 166 -19.31 -5.66 -1.60
CA VAL A 166 -19.79 -6.92 -1.01
C VAL A 166 -21.30 -6.97 -1.16
N PHE A 167 -21.82 -7.97 -1.88
CA PHE A 167 -23.24 -8.16 -2.13
C PHE A 167 -23.79 -9.20 -1.15
N TYR A 168 -24.48 -8.72 -0.12
CA TYR A 168 -25.03 -9.52 0.97
C TYR A 168 -26.54 -9.70 0.78
N ASP A 169 -26.97 -10.91 0.41
CA ASP A 169 -28.38 -11.27 0.13
C ASP A 169 -29.04 -10.31 -0.88
N VAL A 170 -28.26 -9.86 -1.87
CA VAL A 170 -28.71 -9.03 -3.00
C VAL A 170 -28.01 -9.45 -4.28
N ASN A 171 -28.73 -9.39 -5.41
CA ASN A 171 -28.14 -9.65 -6.70
C ASN A 171 -27.34 -8.41 -7.18
N PRO A 172 -26.07 -8.56 -7.60
CA PRO A 172 -25.29 -7.44 -8.15
C PRO A 172 -25.98 -6.71 -9.31
N SER A 173 -26.78 -7.42 -10.11
CA SER A 173 -27.56 -6.82 -11.21
C SER A 173 -28.63 -5.87 -10.71
N ASP A 174 -29.26 -6.17 -9.56
CA ASP A 174 -30.26 -5.30 -8.97
C ASP A 174 -29.64 -4.01 -8.42
N VAL A 175 -28.45 -4.10 -7.85
CA VAL A 175 -27.68 -2.91 -7.41
C VAL A 175 -27.27 -2.07 -8.61
N ARG A 176 -26.75 -2.69 -9.67
CA ARG A 176 -26.24 -2.02 -10.87
C ARG A 176 -27.32 -1.36 -11.72
N LYS A 177 -28.47 -2.02 -11.88
CA LYS A 177 -29.61 -1.51 -12.67
C LYS A 177 -30.62 -0.76 -11.81
N GLN A 178 -30.40 -0.74 -10.49
CA GLN A 178 -31.30 -0.20 -9.48
C GLN A 178 -32.73 -0.75 -9.64
N THR A 179 -32.87 -2.06 -9.74
CA THR A 179 -34.16 -2.78 -9.83
C THR A 179 -34.61 -3.30 -8.46
N GLY A 180 -35.83 -3.83 -8.35
CA GLY A 180 -36.36 -4.40 -7.10
C GLY A 180 -36.46 -3.37 -5.96
N THR A 181 -35.87 -3.69 -4.79
CA THR A 181 -35.89 -2.81 -3.62
C THR A 181 -35.15 -1.49 -3.84
N PHE A 182 -34.10 -1.50 -4.68
CA PHE A 182 -33.35 -0.30 -5.04
C PHE A 182 -34.23 0.67 -5.85
N ALA A 183 -35.04 0.16 -6.79
CA ALA A 183 -35.98 1.00 -7.54
C ALA A 183 -36.98 1.71 -6.61
N GLN A 184 -37.54 0.98 -5.64
CA GLN A 184 -38.48 1.53 -4.68
C GLN A 184 -37.83 2.60 -3.79
N ALA A 185 -36.59 2.37 -3.36
CA ALA A 185 -35.83 3.35 -2.58
C ALA A 185 -35.59 4.64 -3.38
N PHE A 186 -35.18 4.52 -4.65
CA PHE A 186 -34.98 5.70 -5.50
C PHE A 186 -36.27 6.46 -5.80
N ALA A 187 -37.40 5.79 -6.00
CA ALA A 187 -38.68 6.48 -6.19
C ALA A 187 -39.02 7.38 -4.98
N ARG A 188 -38.74 6.92 -3.75
CA ARG A 188 -38.92 7.72 -2.54
C ARG A 188 -37.93 8.88 -2.46
N HIS A 189 -36.68 8.67 -2.83
CA HIS A 189 -35.67 9.74 -2.85
C HIS A 189 -35.98 10.80 -3.90
N GLU A 190 -36.45 10.41 -5.08
CA GLU A 190 -36.87 11.35 -6.13
C GLU A 190 -38.03 12.23 -5.66
N GLU A 191 -38.96 11.68 -4.87
CA GLU A 191 -40.03 12.46 -4.25
C GLU A 191 -39.53 13.37 -3.11
N ARG A 192 -38.65 12.86 -2.25
CA ARG A 192 -38.11 13.62 -1.11
C ARG A 192 -37.16 14.74 -1.52
N PHE A 193 -36.34 14.50 -2.55
CA PHE A 193 -35.29 15.39 -3.03
C PHE A 193 -35.63 16.00 -4.39
N ARG A 194 -36.92 16.27 -4.66
CA ARG A 194 -37.37 16.93 -5.92
C ARG A 194 -36.61 18.22 -6.25
N ALA A 195 -36.19 18.96 -5.22
CA ALA A 195 -35.41 20.20 -5.37
C ALA A 195 -33.91 19.98 -5.58
N ASP A 196 -33.40 18.77 -5.36
CA ASP A 196 -31.98 18.38 -5.48
C ASP A 196 -31.85 17.05 -6.26
N MET A 197 -32.41 17.04 -7.47
CA MET A 197 -32.35 15.87 -8.35
C MET A 197 -30.92 15.53 -8.77
N GLU A 198 -30.01 16.50 -8.77
CA GLU A 198 -28.59 16.26 -9.05
C GLU A 198 -27.96 15.30 -8.05
N ARG A 199 -28.30 15.43 -6.75
CA ARG A 199 -27.83 14.50 -5.72
C ARG A 199 -28.36 13.08 -5.96
N VAL A 200 -29.64 12.94 -6.33
CA VAL A 200 -30.21 11.62 -6.66
C VAL A 200 -29.53 10.98 -7.87
N GLN A 201 -29.25 11.77 -8.92
CA GLN A 201 -28.51 11.27 -10.09
C GLN A 201 -27.08 10.86 -9.73
N ARG A 202 -26.41 11.62 -8.84
CA ARG A 202 -25.09 11.26 -8.32
C ARG A 202 -25.11 9.92 -7.60
N TRP A 203 -26.14 9.65 -6.79
CA TRP A 203 -26.30 8.37 -6.11
C TRP A 203 -26.56 7.20 -7.07
N ARG A 204 -27.39 7.41 -8.11
CA ARG A 204 -27.61 6.40 -9.15
C ARG A 204 -26.29 6.05 -9.85
N ALA A 205 -25.54 7.07 -10.28
CA ALA A 205 -24.24 6.87 -10.92
C ALA A 205 -23.24 6.14 -9.99
N ALA A 206 -23.22 6.51 -8.70
CA ALA A 206 -22.35 5.88 -7.71
C ALA A 206 -22.65 4.38 -7.54
N LEU A 207 -23.92 3.99 -7.42
CA LEU A 207 -24.28 2.57 -7.32
C LEU A 207 -23.93 1.79 -8.57
N THR A 208 -24.21 2.34 -9.76
CA THR A 208 -23.85 1.69 -11.02
C THR A 208 -22.35 1.47 -11.11
N GLU A 209 -21.55 2.51 -10.85
CA GLU A 209 -20.09 2.42 -10.89
C GLU A 209 -19.53 1.42 -9.87
N ALA A 210 -20.03 1.45 -8.63
CA ALA A 210 -19.61 0.52 -7.59
C ALA A 210 -19.99 -0.94 -7.91
N ALA A 211 -21.16 -1.16 -8.51
CA ALA A 211 -21.62 -2.49 -8.88
C ALA A 211 -21.02 -3.01 -10.20
N ASP A 212 -20.39 -2.14 -10.99
CA ASP A 212 -19.59 -2.53 -12.17
C ASP A 212 -18.20 -3.04 -11.78
N LEU A 213 -17.70 -2.70 -10.59
CA LEU A 213 -16.48 -3.28 -10.05
C LEU A 213 -16.68 -4.76 -9.74
N SER A 214 -15.60 -5.54 -9.85
CA SER A 214 -15.61 -6.93 -9.38
C SER A 214 -15.82 -6.95 -7.87
N GLY A 215 -16.97 -7.45 -7.43
CA GLY A 215 -17.32 -7.62 -6.02
C GLY A 215 -17.56 -9.07 -5.65
N TRP A 216 -17.80 -9.29 -4.36
CA TRP A 216 -18.08 -10.61 -3.81
C TRP A 216 -19.57 -10.79 -3.63
N ASP A 217 -20.09 -11.88 -4.20
CA ASP A 217 -21.48 -12.28 -4.05
C ASP A 217 -21.51 -13.54 -3.16
N LEU A 218 -22.28 -13.47 -2.06
CA LEU A 218 -22.35 -14.51 -1.04
C LEU A 218 -22.72 -15.90 -1.60
N GLU A 219 -23.64 -15.95 -2.56
CA GLU A 219 -24.07 -17.21 -3.18
C GLU A 219 -22.96 -17.80 -4.05
N SER A 220 -22.31 -16.96 -4.85
CA SER A 220 -21.28 -17.41 -5.81
C SER A 220 -19.95 -17.77 -5.16
N VAL A 221 -19.56 -17.08 -4.09
CA VAL A 221 -18.22 -17.19 -3.49
C VAL A 221 -18.18 -18.29 -2.44
N ALA A 222 -19.19 -18.36 -1.58
CA ALA A 222 -19.16 -19.23 -0.40
C ALA A 222 -20.27 -20.28 -0.37
N ASN A 223 -21.01 -20.48 -1.49
CA ASN A 223 -22.22 -21.30 -1.52
C ASN A 223 -23.22 -20.94 -0.40
N GLY A 224 -23.31 -19.64 -0.06
CA GLY A 224 -24.20 -19.14 0.99
C GLY A 224 -23.66 -19.24 2.43
N TYR A 225 -22.44 -19.77 2.67
CA TYR A 225 -21.86 -19.84 4.01
C TYR A 225 -21.17 -18.53 4.43
N GLU A 226 -21.82 -17.74 5.28
CA GLU A 226 -21.32 -16.44 5.74
C GLU A 226 -19.91 -16.47 6.35
N SER A 227 -19.59 -17.49 7.17
CA SER A 227 -18.27 -17.55 7.83
C SER A 227 -17.13 -17.69 6.82
N ARG A 228 -17.29 -18.54 5.80
CA ARG A 228 -16.29 -18.69 4.72
C ARG A 228 -16.19 -17.41 3.89
N PHE A 229 -17.33 -16.78 3.63
CA PHE A 229 -17.37 -15.51 2.91
C PHE A 229 -16.58 -14.42 3.64
N ILE A 230 -16.73 -14.32 4.95
CA ILE A 230 -15.96 -13.39 5.78
C ILE A 230 -14.48 -13.74 5.77
N GLU A 231 -14.10 -15.01 5.91
CA GLU A 231 -12.71 -15.47 5.85
C GLU A 231 -12.04 -15.03 4.54
N GLU A 232 -12.71 -15.24 3.40
CA GLU A 232 -12.18 -14.84 2.08
C GLU A 232 -12.04 -13.31 1.93
N ILE A 233 -13.02 -12.54 2.42
CA ILE A 233 -12.93 -11.07 2.43
C ILE A 233 -11.74 -10.62 3.29
N VAL A 234 -11.58 -11.19 4.49
CA VAL A 234 -10.48 -10.84 5.40
C VAL A 234 -9.13 -11.21 4.78
N GLU A 235 -9.00 -12.38 4.16
CA GLU A 235 -7.76 -12.77 3.46
C GLU A 235 -7.40 -11.80 2.35
N GLU A 236 -8.35 -11.42 1.48
CA GLU A 236 -8.09 -10.47 0.41
C GLU A 236 -7.71 -9.08 0.97
N VAL A 237 -8.43 -8.60 1.97
CA VAL A 237 -8.12 -7.31 2.60
C VAL A 237 -6.73 -7.36 3.21
N LEU A 238 -6.38 -8.43 3.92
CA LEU A 238 -5.07 -8.63 4.51
C LEU A 238 -3.98 -8.64 3.44
N LEU A 239 -4.22 -9.29 2.29
CA LEU A 239 -3.30 -9.27 1.15
C LEU A 239 -3.09 -7.85 0.60
N LYS A 240 -4.14 -7.02 0.55
CA LYS A 240 -4.03 -5.63 0.10
C LYS A 240 -3.37 -4.75 1.14
N VAL A 241 -3.73 -4.86 2.42
CA VAL A 241 -3.17 -4.06 3.52
C VAL A 241 -1.70 -4.41 3.76
N ASN A 242 -1.33 -5.69 3.74
CA ASN A 242 0.04 -6.14 3.96
C ASN A 242 0.95 -6.03 2.75
N ARG A 243 0.51 -5.40 1.64
CA ARG A 243 1.44 -4.98 0.57
C ARG A 243 2.39 -3.93 1.15
N VAL A 244 3.56 -4.39 1.60
CA VAL A 244 4.64 -3.55 2.10
C VAL A 244 5.19 -2.73 0.94
N ARG A 245 5.10 -1.40 1.03
CA ARG A 245 5.85 -0.53 0.13
C ARG A 245 7.33 -0.74 0.36
N LEU A 246 8.06 -1.04 -0.71
CA LEU A 246 9.50 -1.21 -0.66
C LEU A 246 10.15 0.08 -0.15
N GLN A 247 11.09 0.00 0.78
CA GLN A 247 11.84 1.17 1.20
C GLN A 247 12.70 1.68 0.04
N VAL A 248 12.37 2.86 -0.47
CA VAL A 248 13.00 3.46 -1.66
C VAL A 248 14.30 4.16 -1.27
N ALA A 249 14.19 5.27 -0.53
CA ALA A 249 15.31 6.05 0.01
C ALA A 249 14.79 6.95 1.13
N MET A 250 15.64 7.35 2.07
CA MET A 250 15.27 8.29 3.13
C MET A 250 14.94 9.69 2.57
N HIS A 251 15.60 10.11 1.48
CA HIS A 251 15.44 11.43 0.85
C HIS A 251 15.50 11.35 -0.68
N PRO A 252 14.42 10.95 -1.36
CA PRO A 252 14.40 10.82 -2.81
C PRO A 252 14.24 12.18 -3.51
N ILE A 253 15.34 12.90 -3.78
CA ILE A 253 15.29 14.15 -4.56
C ILE A 253 15.37 13.80 -6.06
N GLY A 254 14.43 14.28 -6.87
CA GLY A 254 14.43 14.09 -8.33
C GLY A 254 14.17 12.65 -8.79
N ILE A 255 13.49 11.85 -7.96
CA ILE A 255 13.06 10.49 -8.32
C ILE A 255 11.74 10.54 -9.09
N ASP A 256 10.79 11.39 -8.67
CA ASP A 256 9.45 11.43 -9.24
C ASP A 256 9.44 11.71 -10.75
N SER A 257 10.22 12.68 -11.23
CA SER A 257 10.32 12.98 -12.67
C SER A 257 10.84 11.80 -13.48
N ARG A 258 11.83 11.07 -12.95
CA ARG A 258 12.39 9.87 -13.59
C ARG A 258 11.40 8.71 -13.56
N VAL A 259 10.63 8.58 -12.48
CA VAL A 259 9.54 7.60 -12.38
C VAL A 259 8.47 7.86 -13.45
N GLU A 260 8.08 9.12 -13.66
CA GLU A 260 7.13 9.49 -14.71
C GLU A 260 7.68 9.21 -16.12
N GLU A 261 8.96 9.48 -16.38
CA GLU A 261 9.61 9.08 -17.64
C GLU A 261 9.53 7.57 -17.88
N MET A 262 9.79 6.73 -16.86
CA MET A 262 9.66 5.28 -17.02
C MET A 262 8.22 4.81 -17.15
N LYS A 263 7.26 5.45 -16.48
CA LYS A 263 5.83 5.16 -16.72
C LYS A 263 5.46 5.42 -18.17
N ALA A 264 5.96 6.50 -18.76
CA ALA A 264 5.76 6.77 -20.17
C ALA A 264 6.31 5.63 -21.05
N LEU A 265 7.52 5.13 -20.75
CA LEU A 265 8.10 3.97 -21.43
C LEU A 265 7.25 2.70 -21.30
N PHE A 266 6.60 2.49 -20.14
CA PHE A 266 5.69 1.37 -19.92
C PHE A 266 4.37 1.46 -20.68
N ASN A 267 3.89 2.69 -20.91
CA ASN A 267 2.61 3.00 -21.53
C ASN A 267 2.66 3.07 -23.08
N LEU A 268 3.83 2.93 -23.70
CA LEU A 268 3.97 2.92 -25.17
C LEU A 268 3.36 1.67 -25.84
N LYS A 269 3.01 0.62 -25.08
CA LYS A 269 2.42 -0.62 -25.60
C LYS A 269 1.29 -1.07 -24.67
N THR A 270 0.08 -0.59 -24.92
CA THR A 270 -1.07 -0.68 -24.00
C THR A 270 -1.77 -2.04 -23.97
N SER A 271 -1.31 -3.04 -24.72
CA SER A 271 -1.88 -4.41 -24.69
C SER A 271 -0.85 -5.53 -24.49
N ASP A 272 0.45 -5.29 -24.66
CA ASP A 272 1.46 -6.37 -24.64
C ASP A 272 2.27 -6.43 -23.34
N VAL A 273 2.85 -7.60 -23.09
CA VAL A 273 3.85 -7.81 -22.03
C VAL A 273 5.01 -6.84 -22.26
N CYS A 274 5.38 -6.05 -21.26
CA CYS A 274 6.49 -5.10 -21.37
C CYS A 274 7.59 -5.44 -20.37
N ILE A 275 8.82 -5.56 -20.87
CA ILE A 275 10.02 -5.76 -20.07
C ILE A 275 10.87 -4.50 -20.21
N LEU A 276 11.08 -3.78 -19.11
CA LEU A 276 11.92 -2.59 -19.02
C LEU A 276 13.23 -2.93 -18.33
N GLY A 277 14.35 -2.68 -19.00
CA GLY A 277 15.67 -2.81 -18.42
C GLY A 277 16.22 -1.48 -17.90
N ILE A 278 16.55 -1.41 -16.61
CA ILE A 278 17.19 -0.24 -15.98
C ILE A 278 18.68 -0.55 -15.80
N TYR A 279 19.56 0.26 -16.39
CA TYR A 279 21.00 -0.01 -16.35
C TYR A 279 21.87 1.22 -16.10
N GLY A 280 23.12 0.99 -15.71
CA GLY A 280 24.07 2.03 -15.33
C GLY A 280 25.04 1.59 -14.23
N MET A 281 25.95 2.49 -13.84
CA MET A 281 27.01 2.21 -12.88
C MET A 281 26.49 1.78 -11.50
N GLY A 282 27.35 1.10 -10.72
CA GLY A 282 27.04 0.79 -9.32
C GLY A 282 26.76 2.07 -8.52
N GLY A 283 25.80 2.04 -7.61
CA GLY A 283 25.46 3.21 -6.78
C GLY A 283 24.62 4.29 -7.46
N SER A 284 24.28 4.17 -8.75
CA SER A 284 23.48 5.19 -9.47
C SER A 284 22.00 5.27 -9.06
N GLY A 285 21.53 4.38 -8.18
CA GLY A 285 20.14 4.37 -7.70
C GLY A 285 19.15 3.57 -8.57
N LYS A 286 19.62 2.63 -9.42
CA LYS A 286 18.73 1.77 -10.23
C LYS A 286 17.69 1.03 -9.39
N THR A 287 18.13 0.36 -8.32
CA THR A 287 17.27 -0.36 -7.38
C THR A 287 16.25 0.57 -6.74
N THR A 288 16.70 1.75 -6.30
CA THR A 288 15.83 2.80 -5.73
C THR A 288 14.74 3.20 -6.73
N LEU A 289 15.14 3.40 -7.99
CA LEU A 289 14.24 3.82 -9.04
C LEU A 289 13.21 2.75 -9.41
N ALA A 290 13.64 1.48 -9.50
CA ALA A 290 12.75 0.34 -9.68
C ALA A 290 11.74 0.21 -8.53
N LYS A 291 12.20 0.30 -7.28
CA LYS A 291 11.35 0.25 -6.09
C LYS A 291 10.33 1.40 -6.06
N ALA A 292 10.75 2.61 -6.42
CA ALA A 292 9.89 3.78 -6.48
C ALA A 292 8.76 3.58 -7.48
N LEU A 293 9.09 3.12 -8.69
CA LEU A 293 8.11 2.84 -9.72
C LEU A 293 7.16 1.71 -9.30
N TYR A 294 7.69 0.61 -8.77
CA TYR A 294 6.86 -0.49 -8.26
C TYR A 294 5.84 -0.04 -7.22
N ASN A 295 6.27 0.75 -6.23
CA ASN A 295 5.36 1.25 -5.20
C ASN A 295 4.21 2.11 -5.76
N GLN A 296 4.40 2.71 -6.93
CA GLN A 296 3.37 3.54 -7.58
C GLN A 296 2.39 2.72 -8.44
N ILE A 297 2.82 1.62 -9.05
CA ILE A 297 2.01 0.88 -10.03
C ILE A 297 1.60 -0.52 -9.58
N CYS A 298 2.17 -1.06 -8.49
CA CYS A 298 1.93 -2.46 -8.08
C CYS A 298 0.46 -2.79 -7.76
N ASP A 299 -0.33 -1.79 -7.38
CA ASP A 299 -1.76 -1.95 -7.08
C ASP A 299 -2.62 -2.14 -8.32
N GLU A 300 -2.10 -1.87 -9.51
CA GLU A 300 -2.75 -2.16 -10.78
C GLU A 300 -2.64 -3.64 -11.18
N PHE A 301 -1.87 -4.46 -10.46
CA PHE A 301 -1.58 -5.85 -10.84
C PHE A 301 -2.22 -6.87 -9.88
N GLU A 302 -2.69 -7.98 -10.46
CA GLU A 302 -3.32 -9.11 -9.75
C GLU A 302 -2.30 -9.88 -8.91
N GLY A 303 -1.03 -9.85 -9.29
CA GLY A 303 0.08 -10.42 -8.53
C GLY A 303 1.35 -9.60 -8.75
N SER A 304 2.21 -9.52 -7.73
CA SER A 304 3.44 -8.77 -7.87
C SER A 304 4.54 -9.35 -6.98
N SER A 305 5.79 -9.29 -7.44
CA SER A 305 6.95 -9.81 -6.73
C SER A 305 8.17 -8.93 -6.93
N CYS A 306 9.01 -8.87 -5.89
CA CYS A 306 10.27 -8.15 -5.92
C CYS A 306 11.40 -9.09 -5.47
N LEU A 307 12.16 -9.55 -6.45
CA LEU A 307 13.32 -10.39 -6.23
C LEU A 307 14.54 -9.47 -6.10
N LEU A 308 14.94 -9.22 -4.85
CA LEU A 308 16.03 -8.30 -4.52
C LEU A 308 17.39 -9.02 -4.49
N ASN A 309 18.45 -8.31 -4.86
CA ASN A 309 19.84 -8.80 -4.80
C ASN A 309 20.04 -10.18 -5.47
N ILE A 310 19.50 -10.36 -6.68
CA ILE A 310 19.50 -11.66 -7.38
C ILE A 310 20.92 -12.20 -7.55
N LYS A 311 21.89 -11.34 -7.91
CA LYS A 311 23.30 -11.71 -7.99
C LYS A 311 23.80 -12.40 -6.72
N GLU A 312 23.50 -11.85 -5.55
CA GLU A 312 23.94 -12.38 -4.26
C GLU A 312 23.18 -13.67 -3.89
N VAL A 313 21.85 -13.64 -4.00
CA VAL A 313 21.00 -14.78 -3.60
C VAL A 313 21.24 -15.98 -4.51
N SER A 314 21.35 -15.78 -5.82
CA SER A 314 21.57 -16.86 -6.79
C SER A 314 22.95 -17.55 -6.65
N GLY A 315 23.91 -16.89 -6.01
CA GLY A 315 25.22 -17.47 -5.68
C GLY A 315 25.21 -18.43 -4.50
N GLN A 316 24.12 -18.48 -3.72
CA GLN A 316 23.97 -19.37 -2.57
C GLN A 316 23.51 -20.77 -3.00
N LEU A 317 23.70 -21.77 -2.12
CA LEU A 317 23.21 -23.13 -2.36
C LEU A 317 21.69 -23.11 -2.57
N ASN A 318 21.23 -23.64 -3.71
CA ASN A 318 19.83 -23.62 -4.14
C ASN A 318 19.20 -22.21 -4.25
N GLY A 319 20.00 -21.15 -4.36
CA GLY A 319 19.52 -19.77 -4.37
C GLY A 319 18.54 -19.45 -5.50
N LEU A 320 18.74 -20.01 -6.70
CA LEU A 320 17.78 -19.84 -7.80
C LEU A 320 16.43 -20.50 -7.52
N VAL A 321 16.44 -21.70 -6.92
CA VAL A 321 15.20 -22.40 -6.52
C VAL A 321 14.44 -21.57 -5.49
N HIS A 322 15.16 -21.01 -4.52
CA HIS A 322 14.57 -20.12 -3.51
C HIS A 322 13.90 -18.88 -4.16
N LEU A 323 14.56 -18.24 -5.13
CA LEU A 323 13.98 -17.11 -5.86
C LEU A 323 12.73 -17.50 -6.67
N GLN A 324 12.69 -18.72 -7.23
CA GLN A 324 11.52 -19.24 -7.95
C GLN A 324 10.34 -19.51 -7.00
N GLU A 325 10.60 -20.09 -5.82
CA GLU A 325 9.59 -20.29 -4.77
C GLU A 325 9.04 -18.96 -4.28
N GLN A 326 9.91 -17.98 -4.04
CA GLN A 326 9.51 -16.62 -3.65
C GLN A 326 8.63 -15.97 -4.72
N LEU A 327 9.03 -16.04 -6.00
CA LEU A 327 8.27 -15.47 -7.11
C LEU A 327 6.85 -16.04 -7.19
N LEU A 328 6.73 -17.37 -7.09
CA LEU A 328 5.44 -18.05 -7.10
C LEU A 328 4.60 -17.70 -5.87
N TYR A 329 5.21 -17.67 -4.68
CA TYR A 329 4.53 -17.28 -3.46
C TYR A 329 4.01 -15.85 -3.54
N ASP A 330 4.82 -14.91 -3.99
CA ASP A 330 4.47 -13.50 -4.09
C ASP A 330 3.30 -13.25 -5.06
N ILE A 331 3.28 -13.94 -6.20
CA ILE A 331 2.25 -13.79 -7.25
C ILE A 331 0.98 -14.58 -6.94
N LEU A 332 1.11 -15.81 -6.44
CA LEU A 332 -0.02 -16.72 -6.25
C LEU A 332 -0.60 -16.64 -4.84
N LYS A 333 0.20 -16.18 -3.86
CA LYS A 333 -0.13 -16.17 -2.42
C LYS A 333 -0.43 -17.56 -1.85
N ILE A 334 -0.03 -18.62 -2.54
CA ILE A 334 -0.18 -20.01 -2.10
C ILE A 334 1.02 -20.37 -1.22
N LYS A 335 0.76 -20.66 0.05
CA LYS A 335 1.78 -21.20 0.97
C LYS A 335 2.19 -22.62 0.52
N ASN A 336 3.47 -22.96 0.68
CA ASN A 336 4.02 -24.32 0.46
C ASN A 336 4.20 -24.78 -0.99
N VAL A 337 4.46 -23.88 -1.94
CA VAL A 337 5.00 -24.30 -3.24
C VAL A 337 6.41 -24.85 -3.00
N LYS A 338 6.61 -26.15 -3.20
CA LYS A 338 7.93 -26.79 -3.13
C LYS A 338 8.46 -26.99 -4.53
N ILE A 339 9.69 -26.55 -4.77
CA ILE A 339 10.41 -26.75 -6.03
C ILE A 339 11.65 -27.60 -5.73
N HIS A 340 11.84 -28.72 -6.42
CA HIS A 340 12.97 -29.61 -6.18
C HIS A 340 14.22 -29.21 -6.98
N ASN A 341 14.05 -28.56 -8.13
CA ASN A 341 15.14 -28.10 -8.99
C ASN A 341 14.71 -26.93 -9.89
N VAL A 342 15.68 -26.26 -10.51
CA VAL A 342 15.46 -25.04 -11.31
C VAL A 342 14.56 -25.31 -12.52
N GLU A 343 14.72 -26.45 -13.19
CA GLU A 343 13.95 -26.82 -14.38
C GLU A 343 12.47 -27.06 -14.05
N GLU A 344 12.18 -27.66 -12.90
CA GLU A 344 10.83 -27.79 -12.38
C GLU A 344 10.23 -26.41 -12.08
N GLY A 345 10.99 -25.54 -11.41
CA GLY A 345 10.56 -24.19 -11.09
C GLY A 345 10.23 -23.37 -12.33
N ILE A 346 11.04 -23.47 -13.39
CA ILE A 346 10.80 -22.83 -14.69
C ILE A 346 9.42 -23.22 -15.24
N LYS A 347 9.12 -24.52 -15.31
CA LYS A 347 7.85 -25.04 -15.86
C LYS A 347 6.66 -24.60 -15.02
N LEU A 348 6.82 -24.57 -13.69
CA LEU A 348 5.77 -24.12 -12.78
C LEU A 348 5.50 -22.62 -12.92
N ILE A 349 6.54 -21.79 -12.99
CA ILE A 349 6.45 -20.35 -13.20
C ILE A 349 5.73 -20.06 -14.52
N GLU A 350 6.20 -20.64 -15.62
CA GLU A 350 5.60 -20.48 -16.95
C GLU A 350 4.10 -20.81 -16.94
N LYS A 351 3.72 -21.96 -16.37
CA LYS A 351 2.32 -22.40 -16.32
C LYS A 351 1.44 -21.47 -15.49
N ARG A 352 1.96 -20.92 -14.39
CA ARG A 352 1.14 -20.19 -13.39
C ARG A 352 1.05 -18.70 -13.68
N ILE A 353 2.14 -18.06 -14.12
CA ILE A 353 2.17 -16.62 -14.37
C ILE A 353 1.25 -16.22 -15.53
N GLN A 354 1.02 -17.09 -16.52
CA GLN A 354 0.08 -16.84 -17.61
C GLN A 354 -1.38 -16.60 -17.16
N SER A 355 -1.74 -17.04 -15.95
CA SER A 355 -3.11 -16.88 -15.42
C SER A 355 -3.39 -15.49 -14.86
N LYS A 356 -2.36 -14.69 -14.55
CA LYS A 356 -2.51 -13.39 -13.87
C LYS A 356 -1.78 -12.26 -14.60
N ARG A 357 -2.32 -11.05 -14.50
CA ARG A 357 -1.62 -9.82 -14.87
C ARG A 357 -0.65 -9.46 -13.75
N VAL A 358 0.65 -9.62 -13.99
CA VAL A 358 1.67 -9.50 -12.92
C VAL A 358 2.67 -8.36 -13.12
N LEU A 359 3.23 -7.88 -12.01
CA LEU A 359 4.37 -6.96 -11.96
C LEU A 359 5.56 -7.60 -11.24
N VAL A 360 6.68 -7.77 -11.93
CA VAL A 360 7.88 -8.41 -11.35
C VAL A 360 9.09 -7.47 -11.41
N ILE A 361 9.78 -7.27 -10.29
CA ILE A 361 11.12 -6.68 -10.26
C ILE A 361 12.17 -7.78 -10.13
N LEU A 362 13.17 -7.72 -11.00
CA LEU A 362 14.43 -8.47 -10.92
C LEU A 362 15.57 -7.49 -10.62
N ASP A 363 16.06 -7.48 -9.39
CA ASP A 363 17.10 -6.52 -8.97
C ASP A 363 18.49 -7.13 -8.99
N ASP A 364 19.46 -6.37 -9.50
CA ASP A 364 20.89 -6.68 -9.59
C ASP A 364 21.16 -8.01 -10.32
N VAL A 365 20.64 -8.13 -11.54
CA VAL A 365 20.90 -9.26 -12.43
C VAL A 365 22.26 -9.09 -13.10
N ASP A 366 23.09 -10.13 -13.07
CA ASP A 366 24.43 -10.14 -13.68
C ASP A 366 24.73 -11.35 -14.56
N HIS A 367 23.78 -12.29 -14.70
CA HIS A 367 23.96 -13.46 -15.56
C HIS A 367 22.65 -13.89 -16.26
N LEU A 368 22.74 -14.26 -17.55
CA LEU A 368 21.58 -14.66 -18.36
C LEU A 368 20.79 -15.84 -17.76
N LYS A 369 21.48 -16.80 -17.16
CA LYS A 369 20.88 -17.93 -16.43
C LYS A 369 19.86 -17.50 -15.37
N GLN A 370 20.07 -16.38 -14.67
CA GLN A 370 19.12 -15.86 -13.68
C GLN A 370 17.82 -15.43 -14.36
N LEU A 371 17.93 -14.72 -15.50
CA LEU A 371 16.77 -14.28 -16.28
C LEU A 371 15.99 -15.48 -16.85
N GLN A 372 16.70 -16.45 -17.41
CA GLN A 372 16.11 -17.67 -17.97
C GLN A 372 15.36 -18.48 -16.89
N ALA A 373 15.89 -18.53 -15.67
CA ALA A 373 15.28 -19.26 -14.56
C ALA A 373 14.02 -18.60 -13.98
N LEU A 374 13.93 -17.27 -14.04
CA LEU A 374 12.90 -16.50 -13.34
C LEU A 374 11.81 -15.95 -14.27
N VAL A 375 12.18 -15.46 -15.46
CA VAL A 375 11.24 -14.78 -16.37
C VAL A 375 11.29 -15.30 -17.80
N GLY A 376 12.24 -16.18 -18.13
CA GLY A 376 12.29 -16.90 -19.40
C GLY A 376 12.18 -15.96 -20.60
N ASN A 377 11.05 -16.01 -21.29
CA ASN A 377 10.71 -15.12 -22.41
C ASN A 377 9.38 -14.39 -22.17
N CYS A 378 9.08 -13.37 -22.98
CA CYS A 378 7.86 -12.56 -22.82
C CYS A 378 6.55 -13.36 -22.97
N LYS A 379 6.55 -14.55 -23.61
CA LYS A 379 5.36 -15.41 -23.78
C LYS A 379 4.94 -16.13 -22.49
N TRP A 380 5.78 -16.11 -21.45
CA TRP A 380 5.41 -16.63 -20.13
C TRP A 380 4.34 -15.77 -19.43
N PHE A 381 4.13 -14.55 -19.90
CA PHE A 381 3.30 -13.57 -19.21
C PHE A 381 1.97 -13.34 -19.93
N ARG A 382 0.91 -13.13 -19.14
CA ARG A 382 -0.37 -12.65 -19.64
C ARG A 382 -0.20 -11.24 -20.24
N PRO A 383 -0.88 -10.92 -21.36
CA PRO A 383 -0.99 -9.54 -21.86
C PRO A 383 -1.30 -8.53 -20.74
N GLY A 384 -0.61 -7.38 -20.78
CA GLY A 384 -0.67 -6.35 -19.74
C GLY A 384 0.29 -6.54 -18.55
N SER A 385 0.96 -7.68 -18.42
CA SER A 385 1.99 -7.88 -17.37
C SER A 385 3.25 -7.05 -17.64
N LYS A 386 3.94 -6.66 -16.58
CA LYS A 386 5.13 -5.80 -16.65
C LYS A 386 6.30 -6.40 -15.86
N VAL A 387 7.50 -6.32 -16.41
CA VAL A 387 8.74 -6.77 -15.77
C VAL A 387 9.75 -5.63 -15.76
N ILE A 388 10.39 -5.40 -14.61
CA ILE A 388 11.48 -4.44 -14.44
C ILE A 388 12.73 -5.24 -14.10
N ALA A 389 13.81 -5.09 -14.88
CA ALA A 389 15.09 -5.71 -14.57
C ALA A 389 16.15 -4.62 -14.33
N THR A 390 16.87 -4.67 -13.20
CA THR A 390 18.01 -3.79 -12.95
C THR A 390 19.32 -4.54 -13.18
N THR A 391 20.28 -3.91 -13.86
CA THR A 391 21.59 -4.50 -14.12
C THR A 391 22.67 -3.44 -14.32
N ARG A 392 23.94 -3.81 -14.25
CA ARG A 392 25.05 -2.96 -14.70
C ARG A 392 25.40 -3.20 -16.17
N ASP A 393 25.01 -4.34 -16.73
CA ASP A 393 25.40 -4.77 -18.05
C ASP A 393 24.25 -4.57 -19.06
N GLU A 394 24.45 -3.64 -19.98
CA GLU A 394 23.47 -3.38 -21.05
C GLU A 394 23.31 -4.60 -21.98
N GLN A 395 24.35 -5.41 -22.17
CA GLN A 395 24.32 -6.56 -23.06
C GLN A 395 23.34 -7.63 -22.59
N LEU A 396 23.20 -7.82 -21.27
CA LEU A 396 22.19 -8.73 -20.69
C LEU A 396 20.77 -8.32 -21.07
N LEU A 397 20.48 -7.01 -21.10
CA LEU A 397 19.17 -6.51 -21.50
C LEU A 397 18.90 -6.75 -22.99
N THR A 398 19.93 -6.60 -23.84
CA THR A 398 19.82 -6.90 -25.27
C THR A 398 19.55 -8.39 -25.49
N GLN A 399 20.25 -9.27 -24.77
CA GLN A 399 20.05 -10.73 -24.86
C GLN A 399 18.67 -11.17 -24.37
N LEU A 400 18.11 -10.50 -23.36
CA LEU A 400 16.74 -10.74 -22.89
C LEU A 400 15.67 -10.30 -23.89
N GLY A 401 16.00 -9.41 -24.83
CA GLY A 401 15.02 -8.83 -25.76
C GLY A 401 14.06 -7.88 -25.05
N VAL A 402 14.57 -7.00 -24.17
CA VAL A 402 13.72 -6.02 -23.47
C VAL A 402 13.04 -5.06 -24.45
N HIS A 403 11.85 -4.59 -24.07
CA HIS A 403 11.03 -3.69 -24.90
C HIS A 403 11.48 -2.23 -24.79
N GLY A 404 12.09 -1.87 -23.67
CA GLY A 404 12.67 -0.57 -23.41
C GLY A 404 13.90 -0.68 -22.52
N LYS A 405 14.80 0.29 -22.66
CA LYS A 405 15.99 0.44 -21.82
C LYS A 405 16.01 1.84 -21.22
N TYR A 406 16.28 1.95 -19.93
CA TYR A 406 16.45 3.20 -19.22
C TYR A 406 17.85 3.26 -18.61
N LYS A 407 18.69 4.16 -19.13
CA LYS A 407 20.04 4.38 -18.58
C LYS A 407 19.96 5.38 -17.44
N VAL A 408 20.31 4.95 -16.23
CA VAL A 408 20.41 5.84 -15.08
C VAL A 408 21.73 6.60 -15.18
N THR A 409 21.66 7.86 -15.59
CA THR A 409 22.78 8.80 -15.53
C THR A 409 23.00 9.26 -14.09
N GLU A 410 24.24 9.63 -13.77
CA GLU A 410 24.56 10.24 -12.48
C GLU A 410 23.73 11.51 -12.28
N LEU A 411 23.41 11.83 -11.02
CA LEU A 411 22.69 13.05 -10.69
C LEU A 411 23.41 14.25 -11.31
N ASN A 412 22.68 15.12 -11.99
CA ASN A 412 23.24 16.38 -12.50
C ASN A 412 23.81 17.20 -11.32
N HIS A 413 24.74 18.13 -11.59
CA HIS A 413 25.44 18.95 -10.58
C HIS A 413 24.55 19.50 -9.44
N PHE A 414 23.29 19.85 -9.74
CA PHE A 414 22.30 20.30 -8.76
C PHE A 414 21.82 19.20 -7.79
N GLY A 415 21.60 17.98 -8.29
CA GLY A 415 21.21 16.82 -7.47
C GLY A 415 22.36 16.32 -6.60
N VAL A 416 23.60 16.38 -7.11
CA VAL A 416 24.82 16.10 -6.33
C VAL A 416 25.02 17.15 -5.24
N SER A 417 24.85 18.44 -5.55
CA SER A 417 24.97 19.52 -4.56
C SER A 417 23.94 19.38 -3.44
N SER A 418 22.68 19.05 -3.76
CA SER A 418 21.61 18.88 -2.77
C SER A 418 21.79 17.63 -1.90
N THR A 419 22.14 16.48 -2.49
CA THR A 419 22.46 15.25 -1.72
C THR A 419 23.73 15.40 -0.88
N PHE A 420 24.73 16.09 -1.40
CA PHE A 420 25.96 16.42 -0.67
C PHE A 420 25.72 17.39 0.49
N LEU A 421 24.91 18.45 0.29
CA LEU A 421 24.47 19.36 1.35
C LEU A 421 23.70 18.62 2.44
N LEU A 422 22.82 17.69 2.07
CA LEU A 422 22.05 16.90 3.04
C LEU A 422 22.94 15.96 3.86
N ALA A 423 23.91 15.29 3.23
CA ALA A 423 24.90 14.47 3.92
C ALA A 423 25.80 15.31 4.84
N CYS A 424 26.20 16.50 4.40
CA CYS A 424 27.00 17.44 5.21
C CYS A 424 26.25 17.96 6.44
N LEU A 425 24.92 18.10 6.36
CA LEU A 425 24.07 18.51 7.49
C LEU A 425 23.89 17.40 8.54
N GLN A 426 24.11 16.13 8.17
CA GLN A 426 24.00 14.99 9.07
C GLN A 426 25.32 14.66 9.81
N ASP A 427 26.49 14.87 9.18
CA ASP A 427 27.78 14.41 9.73
C ASP A 427 28.70 15.48 10.37
N GLY A 428 28.31 16.76 10.39
CA GLY A 428 29.11 17.82 11.01
C GLY A 428 30.40 18.19 10.24
N PRO A 429 30.96 19.40 10.42
CA PRO A 429 31.81 20.01 9.39
C PRO A 429 33.31 19.70 9.57
N SER A 430 33.81 18.60 8.99
CA SER A 430 35.24 18.44 8.69
C SER A 430 35.54 18.91 7.25
N LYS A 431 35.73 20.23 7.09
CA LYS A 431 35.90 20.93 5.79
C LYS A 431 37.02 20.38 4.87
N ARG A 432 38.07 19.74 5.42
CA ARG A 432 39.23 19.27 4.63
C ARG A 432 39.06 17.88 3.98
N ARG A 433 38.18 17.02 4.50
CA ARG A 433 37.84 15.74 3.84
C ARG A 433 36.81 15.93 2.72
N LEU A 434 35.94 16.93 2.89
CA LEU A 434 34.82 17.23 1.98
C LEU A 434 35.28 17.75 0.60
N SER A 435 36.33 18.57 0.53
CA SER A 435 36.83 19.08 -0.75
C SER A 435 37.48 17.98 -1.61
N ARG A 436 38.16 17.01 -1.00
CA ARG A 436 38.75 15.87 -1.73
C ARG A 436 37.69 14.90 -2.25
N ALA A 437 36.64 14.64 -1.47
CA ALA A 437 35.51 13.81 -1.91
C ALA A 437 34.72 14.46 -3.05
N PHE A 438 34.44 15.77 -2.95
CA PHE A 438 33.73 16.50 -4.00
C PHE A 438 34.54 16.61 -5.30
N ASN A 439 35.86 16.84 -5.22
CA ASN A 439 36.73 16.89 -6.41
C ASN A 439 36.91 15.51 -7.05
N SER A 440 36.86 14.43 -6.27
CA SER A 440 36.90 13.05 -6.80
C SER A 440 35.60 12.68 -7.53
N CYS A 441 34.45 13.23 -7.13
CA CYS A 441 33.16 12.98 -7.77
C CYS A 441 32.87 13.93 -8.95
N SER A 442 33.48 15.12 -9.00
CA SER A 442 33.22 16.13 -10.04
C SER A 442 34.29 16.19 -11.14
N GLY A 443 35.40 15.45 -11.02
CA GLY A 443 36.45 15.40 -12.04
C GLY A 443 37.25 16.69 -12.22
N VAL A 444 37.11 17.68 -11.33
CA VAL A 444 37.80 18.97 -11.42
C VAL A 444 38.92 19.07 -10.39
N HIS A 445 40.16 19.24 -10.86
CA HIS A 445 41.32 19.59 -10.04
C HIS A 445 41.40 21.11 -9.88
N TRP A 446 40.97 21.64 -8.73
CA TRP A 446 41.31 23.01 -8.35
C TRP A 446 42.76 23.04 -7.85
N ARG A 447 43.67 23.63 -8.64
CA ARG A 447 44.96 24.10 -8.11
C ARG A 447 44.68 25.27 -7.18
N THR A 448 44.94 25.08 -5.89
CA THR A 448 44.98 26.18 -4.92
C THR A 448 46.20 27.05 -5.20
N SER A 449 46.01 28.17 -5.88
CA SER A 449 46.97 29.28 -5.86
C SER A 449 46.54 30.24 -4.76
N PHE A 450 47.18 30.15 -3.60
CA PHE A 450 47.16 31.22 -2.60
C PHE A 450 48.35 32.13 -2.90
N SER A 451 48.10 33.39 -3.22
CA SER A 451 49.06 34.48 -3.00
C SER A 451 48.61 35.26 -1.78
N SER A 452 49.58 35.51 -0.91
CA SER A 452 49.52 35.99 0.48
C SER A 452 48.65 37.21 0.77
#